data_AF-A0A9D5IYS0-F1
#
_entry.id   AF-A0A9D5IYS0-F1
#
_cell.length_a   1.000
_cell.length_b   1.000
_cell.length_c   1.000
_cell.angle_alpha   90.00
_cell.angle_beta   90.00
_cell.angle_gamma   90.00
#
_symmetry.space_group_name_H-M   'P 1'
#
loop_
_entity.id
_entity.type
_entity.pdbx_description
1 polymer ?
#
loop_
_entity_poly.entity_id
_entity_poly.type
_entity_poly.pdbx_seq_one_letter_code
_entity_poly.pdbx_strand_id
1 'polypeptide(L)'
;MKINIPTVESIEEYIIFLNESIGQGVSNMPPTDLLDPLSIKSNLEQLHYSEFILFADYHYFVSRTLFMNFVRDYSFFSGYQCMENYLKAYIKSKNCIPSFEHPLNKLLKICREFEKRDDAFIFSKEIETIFYKFDPYYMVPRYPITSERWVSRTIDPFDINLLDYFVLRFREILPLPQNQMDLLKGDHIFLTLCKKYAPNFYLSFFNGNINFTSLSNNIPQDESVSRSFH
;
A
#
# COMPACT_ATOMS: atom_id res chain seq x y z
N MET A 1 6.31 22.92 -20.13
CA MET A 1 5.69 21.81 -20.87
C MET A 1 4.20 22.11 -20.92
N LYS A 2 3.60 22.30 -22.11
CA LYS A 2 2.15 22.51 -22.21
C LYS A 2 1.48 21.21 -21.75
N ILE A 3 0.60 21.31 -20.76
CA ILE A 3 -0.28 20.19 -20.39
C ILE A 3 -1.26 20.07 -21.56
N ASN A 4 -1.06 19.09 -22.44
CA ASN A 4 -2.08 18.74 -23.41
C ASN A 4 -3.27 18.23 -22.62
N ILE A 5 -4.35 19.00 -22.62
CA ILE A 5 -5.62 18.56 -22.06
C ILE A 5 -6.08 17.41 -22.94
N PRO A 6 -6.35 16.22 -22.38
CA PRO A 6 -6.80 15.08 -23.17
C PRO A 6 -8.11 15.43 -23.90
N THR A 7 -8.13 15.15 -25.19
CA THR A 7 -9.33 15.22 -26.05
C THR A 7 -9.81 13.81 -26.37
N VAL A 8 -11.07 13.66 -26.79
CA VAL A 8 -11.61 12.36 -27.22
C VAL A 8 -10.73 11.74 -28.30
N GLU A 9 -10.37 12.52 -29.33
CA GLU A 9 -9.51 12.09 -30.43
C GLU A 9 -8.14 11.59 -29.93
N SER A 10 -7.47 12.34 -29.03
CA SER A 10 -6.19 11.89 -28.47
C SER A 10 -6.29 10.62 -27.62
N ILE A 11 -7.45 10.36 -27.01
CA ILE A 11 -7.70 9.12 -26.24
C ILE A 11 -7.94 7.96 -27.20
N GLU A 12 -8.71 8.17 -28.27
CA GLU A 12 -8.98 7.16 -29.29
C GLU A 12 -7.69 6.74 -30.02
N GLU A 13 -6.84 7.71 -30.40
CA GLU A 13 -5.51 7.44 -30.95
C GLU A 13 -4.64 6.62 -29.98
N TYR A 14 -4.67 6.96 -28.69
CA TYR A 14 -3.94 6.21 -27.68
C TYR A 14 -4.49 4.79 -27.50
N ILE A 15 -5.81 4.59 -27.59
CA ILE A 15 -6.43 3.25 -27.55
C ILE A 15 -5.99 2.42 -28.76
N ILE A 16 -5.92 3.01 -29.96
CA ILE A 16 -5.40 2.32 -31.15
C ILE A 16 -3.95 1.89 -30.91
N PHE A 17 -3.09 2.80 -30.44
CA PHE A 17 -1.71 2.49 -30.07
C PHE A 17 -1.62 1.36 -29.03
N LEU A 18 -2.46 1.39 -27.99
CA LEU A 18 -2.49 0.36 -26.95
C LEU A 18 -2.86 -1.00 -27.54
N ASN A 19 -3.90 -1.06 -28.38
CA ASN A 19 -4.33 -2.29 -29.06
C ASN A 19 -3.22 -2.87 -29.93
N GLU A 20 -2.53 -2.03 -30.69
CA GLU A 20 -1.38 -2.44 -31.50
C GLU A 20 -0.23 -2.98 -30.63
N SER A 21 -0.11 -2.51 -29.38
CA SER A 21 0.96 -2.85 -28.44
C SER A 21 0.63 -4.05 -27.52
N ILE A 22 -0.57 -4.62 -27.57
CA ILE A 22 -0.94 -5.78 -26.74
C ILE A 22 -0.02 -6.97 -27.09
N GLY A 23 0.62 -7.55 -26.07
CA GLY A 23 1.50 -8.71 -26.24
C GLY A 23 2.88 -8.40 -26.84
N GLN A 24 3.18 -7.14 -27.19
CA GLN A 24 4.46 -6.73 -27.76
C GLN A 24 5.52 -6.35 -26.69
N GLY A 25 5.30 -6.69 -25.41
CA GLY A 25 6.24 -6.40 -24.32
C GLY A 25 6.32 -4.93 -23.90
N VAL A 26 5.41 -4.08 -24.39
CA VAL A 26 5.32 -2.66 -24.03
C VAL A 26 4.61 -2.51 -22.69
N SER A 27 5.30 -2.64 -21.54
CA SER A 27 4.82 -2.43 -20.14
C SER A 27 3.45 -3.02 -19.73
N ASN A 28 2.78 -3.73 -20.62
CA ASN A 28 1.47 -4.32 -20.45
C ASN A 28 1.69 -5.62 -19.71
N MET A 29 1.08 -5.76 -18.54
CA MET A 29 0.99 -7.07 -17.90
C MET A 29 0.37 -8.04 -18.91
N PRO A 30 0.94 -9.24 -19.10
CA PRO A 30 0.34 -10.24 -19.96
C PRO A 30 -1.10 -10.50 -19.48
N PRO A 31 -2.07 -10.70 -20.39
CA PRO A 31 -3.43 -11.08 -20.02
C PRO A 31 -3.40 -12.20 -18.96
N THR A 32 -4.25 -12.09 -17.94
CA THR A 32 -4.35 -13.06 -16.83
C THR A 32 -4.51 -14.50 -17.31
N ASP A 33 -5.08 -14.67 -18.49
CA ASP A 33 -5.40 -15.94 -19.12
C ASP A 33 -4.15 -16.70 -19.63
N LEU A 34 -2.98 -16.04 -19.63
CA LEU A 34 -1.68 -16.62 -20.00
C LEU A 34 -0.85 -17.12 -18.81
N LEU A 35 -1.32 -16.93 -17.57
CA LEU A 35 -0.60 -17.37 -16.39
C LEU A 35 -1.22 -18.66 -15.86
N ASP A 36 -0.70 -19.80 -16.29
CA ASP A 36 -1.12 -21.08 -15.70
C ASP A 36 -0.74 -21.14 -14.20
N PRO A 37 -1.51 -21.86 -13.36
CA PRO A 37 -1.27 -21.90 -11.92
C PRO A 37 0.13 -22.38 -11.49
N LEU A 38 0.77 -23.26 -12.27
CA LEU A 38 2.13 -23.74 -12.00
C LEU A 38 3.16 -22.65 -12.31
N SER A 39 2.95 -21.88 -13.39
CA SER A 39 3.77 -20.71 -13.72
C SER A 39 3.69 -19.63 -12.63
N ILE A 40 2.49 -19.36 -12.10
CA ILE A 40 2.32 -18.41 -10.97
C ILE A 40 3.09 -18.89 -9.74
N LYS A 41 2.97 -20.18 -9.38
CA LYS A 41 3.68 -20.75 -8.24
C LYS A 41 5.20 -20.65 -8.42
N SER A 42 5.72 -20.99 -9.60
CA SER A 42 7.14 -20.91 -9.91
C SER A 42 7.67 -19.48 -9.82
N ASN A 43 6.90 -18.50 -10.31
CA ASN A 43 7.26 -17.08 -10.18
C ASN A 43 7.30 -16.65 -8.71
N LEU A 44 6.30 -17.02 -7.90
CA LEU A 44 6.27 -16.72 -6.46
C LEU A 44 7.43 -17.36 -5.68
N GLU A 45 7.90 -18.54 -6.11
CA GLU A 45 9.07 -19.20 -5.54
C GLU A 45 10.35 -18.38 -5.77
N GLN A 46 10.49 -17.75 -6.94
CA GLN A 46 11.65 -16.96 -7.33
C GLN A 46 11.69 -15.54 -6.72
N LEU A 47 10.54 -14.97 -6.37
CA LEU A 47 10.48 -13.63 -5.78
C LEU A 47 11.20 -13.58 -4.42
N HIS A 48 11.83 -12.45 -4.11
CA HIS A 48 12.38 -12.19 -2.78
C HIS A 48 11.31 -11.57 -1.87
N TYR A 49 11.43 -11.71 -0.54
CA TYR A 49 10.43 -11.17 0.40
C TYR A 49 10.24 -9.65 0.28
N SER A 50 11.30 -8.95 -0.13
CA SER A 50 11.29 -7.50 -0.34
C SER A 50 10.33 -7.05 -1.44
N GLU A 51 10.06 -7.89 -2.43
CA GLU A 51 9.10 -7.57 -3.49
C GLU A 51 7.71 -7.41 -2.89
N PHE A 52 7.35 -8.28 -1.94
CA PHE A 52 6.09 -8.16 -1.19
C PHE A 52 6.07 -6.91 -0.31
N ILE A 53 7.19 -6.52 0.30
CA ILE A 53 7.30 -5.27 1.06
C ILE A 53 7.05 -4.07 0.15
N LEU A 54 7.62 -4.08 -1.06
CA LEU A 54 7.40 -3.01 -2.03
C LEU A 54 5.90 -2.87 -2.39
N PHE A 55 5.22 -3.98 -2.68
CA PHE A 55 3.78 -3.96 -2.92
C PHE A 55 2.99 -3.50 -1.69
N ALA A 56 3.42 -3.89 -0.48
CA ALA A 56 2.81 -3.42 0.76
C ALA A 56 2.96 -1.90 0.92
N ASP A 57 4.14 -1.36 0.65
CA ASP A 57 4.44 0.08 0.72
C ASP A 57 3.64 0.89 -0.32
N TYR A 58 3.40 0.34 -1.51
CA TYR A 58 2.48 0.96 -2.47
C TYR A 58 1.03 0.98 -1.96
N HIS A 59 0.54 -0.11 -1.39
CA HIS A 59 -0.79 -0.14 -0.80
C HIS A 59 -0.92 0.79 0.40
N TYR A 60 0.14 0.92 1.20
CA TYR A 60 0.24 1.90 2.27
C TYR A 60 0.13 3.33 1.75
N PHE A 61 0.90 3.65 0.71
CA PHE A 61 0.86 4.95 0.03
C PHE A 61 -0.54 5.29 -0.46
N VAL A 62 -1.17 4.35 -1.19
CA VAL A 62 -2.51 4.50 -1.74
C VAL A 62 -3.55 4.65 -0.62
N SER A 63 -3.45 3.85 0.45
CA SER A 63 -4.36 3.92 1.60
C SER A 63 -4.38 5.32 2.20
N ARG A 64 -3.23 5.85 2.63
CA ARG A 64 -3.16 7.20 3.20
C ARG A 64 -3.64 8.27 2.23
N THR A 65 -3.27 8.14 0.95
CA THR A 65 -3.72 9.06 -0.11
C THR A 65 -5.23 9.15 -0.18
N LEU A 66 -5.90 7.99 -0.23
CA LEU A 66 -7.36 7.91 -0.27
C LEU A 66 -7.99 8.41 1.04
N PHE A 67 -7.38 8.13 2.19
CA PHE A 67 -7.84 8.60 3.49
C PHE A 67 -7.89 10.13 3.56
N MET A 68 -6.80 10.79 3.15
CA MET A 68 -6.69 12.26 3.12
C MET A 68 -7.69 12.92 2.17
N ASN A 69 -8.13 12.19 1.14
CA ASN A 69 -9.13 12.66 0.17
C ASN A 69 -10.55 12.18 0.53
N PHE A 70 -10.79 11.74 1.76
CA PHE A 70 -12.09 11.28 2.27
C PHE A 70 -12.69 10.08 1.51
N VAL A 71 -11.89 9.33 0.75
CA VAL A 71 -12.28 8.08 0.07
C VAL A 71 -12.01 6.90 1.01
N ARG A 72 -12.77 6.84 2.11
CA ARG A 72 -12.44 6.02 3.28
C ARG A 72 -12.53 4.51 3.01
N ASP A 73 -13.59 4.04 2.38
CA ASP A 73 -13.78 2.59 2.18
C ASP A 73 -12.65 1.97 1.35
N TYR A 74 -12.24 2.62 0.26
CA TYR A 74 -11.09 2.18 -0.55
C TYR A 74 -9.74 2.43 0.14
N SER A 75 -9.64 3.44 1.01
CA SER A 75 -8.46 3.61 1.87
C SER A 75 -8.26 2.39 2.76
N PHE A 76 -9.31 1.92 3.44
CA PHE A 76 -9.20 0.77 4.34
C PHE A 76 -9.05 -0.54 3.56
N PHE A 77 -9.65 -0.68 2.38
CA PHE A 77 -9.32 -1.80 1.48
C PHE A 77 -7.84 -1.83 1.13
N SER A 78 -7.26 -0.68 0.77
CA SER A 78 -5.83 -0.58 0.47
C SER A 78 -4.98 -0.88 1.71
N GLY A 79 -5.41 -0.44 2.90
CA GLY A 79 -4.76 -0.79 4.17
C GLY A 79 -4.81 -2.29 4.47
N TYR A 80 -5.92 -2.97 4.16
CA TYR A 80 -6.01 -4.43 4.23
C TYR A 80 -4.97 -5.09 3.32
N GLN A 81 -4.90 -4.66 2.06
CA GLN A 81 -3.94 -5.20 1.08
C GLN A 81 -2.47 -4.92 1.50
N CYS A 82 -2.21 -3.78 2.13
CA CYS A 82 -0.91 -3.49 2.75
C CYS A 82 -0.57 -4.53 3.83
N MET A 83 -1.47 -4.78 4.77
CA MET A 83 -1.26 -5.78 5.83
C MET A 83 -1.10 -7.20 5.29
N GLU A 84 -1.91 -7.57 4.30
CA GLU A 84 -1.83 -8.86 3.61
C GLU A 84 -0.42 -9.07 3.02
N ASN A 85 0.09 -8.08 2.28
CA ASN A 85 1.42 -8.16 1.67
C ASN A 85 2.56 -8.19 2.70
N TYR A 86 2.45 -7.46 3.81
CA TYR A 86 3.43 -7.53 4.89
C TYR A 86 3.48 -8.92 5.57
N LEU A 87 2.33 -9.54 5.80
CA LEU A 87 2.28 -10.92 6.32
C LEU A 87 2.87 -11.92 5.31
N LYS A 88 2.58 -11.74 4.01
CA LYS A 88 3.17 -12.57 2.94
C LYS A 88 4.68 -12.37 2.84
N ALA A 89 5.16 -11.14 2.97
CA ALA A 89 6.58 -10.83 3.06
C ALA A 89 7.23 -11.56 4.25
N TYR A 90 6.57 -11.56 5.39
CA TYR A 90 7.04 -12.27 6.59
C TYR A 90 7.17 -13.78 6.36
N ILE A 91 6.13 -14.41 5.79
CA ILE A 91 6.16 -15.84 5.46
C ILE A 91 7.30 -16.12 4.47
N LYS A 92 7.47 -15.25 3.47
CA LYS A 92 8.52 -15.39 2.47
C LYS A 92 9.93 -15.21 3.04
N SER A 93 10.12 -14.32 4.02
CA SER A 93 11.41 -14.12 4.68
C SER A 93 11.84 -15.32 5.51
N LYS A 94 10.91 -16.24 5.84
CA LYS A 94 11.19 -17.54 6.45
C LYS A 94 11.40 -18.66 5.41
N ASN A 95 11.60 -18.31 4.13
CA ASN A 95 11.76 -19.22 2.99
C ASN A 95 10.54 -20.10 2.70
N CYS A 96 9.33 -19.66 3.06
CA CYS A 96 8.09 -20.34 2.73
C CYS A 96 7.36 -19.65 1.57
N ILE A 97 6.58 -20.42 0.82
CA ILE A 97 5.73 -19.87 -0.23
C ILE A 97 4.49 -19.27 0.45
N PRO A 98 4.19 -17.97 0.25
CA PRO A 98 2.98 -17.39 0.83
C PRO A 98 1.73 -18.07 0.29
N SER A 99 0.75 -18.28 1.17
CA SER A 99 -0.55 -18.82 0.78
C SER A 99 -1.27 -17.87 -0.18
N PHE A 100 -2.07 -18.42 -1.09
CA PHE A 100 -3.03 -17.67 -1.90
C PHE A 100 -4.24 -17.19 -1.09
N GLU A 101 -4.32 -17.57 0.19
CA GLU A 101 -5.34 -17.04 1.09
C GLU A 101 -5.14 -15.54 1.36
N HIS A 102 -6.26 -14.85 1.44
CA HIS A 102 -6.35 -13.42 1.74
C HIS A 102 -6.66 -13.09 3.21
N PRO A 103 -7.44 -13.90 3.98
CA PRO A 103 -7.79 -13.56 5.35
C PRO A 103 -6.58 -13.30 6.25
N LEU A 104 -6.47 -12.07 6.77
CA LEU A 104 -5.34 -11.64 7.61
C LEU A 104 -5.11 -12.57 8.81
N ASN A 105 -6.17 -13.03 9.47
CA ASN A 105 -6.08 -13.95 10.60
C ASN A 105 -5.48 -15.32 10.23
N LYS A 106 -5.72 -15.80 9.00
CA LYS A 106 -5.12 -17.05 8.52
C LYS A 106 -3.63 -16.86 8.24
N LEU A 107 -3.27 -15.78 7.56
CA LEU A 107 -1.86 -15.44 7.29
C LEU A 107 -1.08 -15.20 8.59
N LEU A 108 -1.68 -14.55 9.57
CA LEU A 108 -1.07 -14.33 10.88
C LEU A 108 -0.87 -15.63 11.66
N LYS A 109 -1.83 -16.57 11.58
CA LYS A 109 -1.64 -17.90 12.16
C LYS A 109 -0.41 -18.59 11.57
N ILE A 110 -0.22 -18.52 10.26
CA ILE A 110 0.98 -19.06 9.59
C ILE A 110 2.24 -18.34 10.09
N CYS A 111 2.22 -17.00 10.20
CA CYS A 111 3.36 -16.24 10.73
C CYS A 111 3.75 -16.69 12.15
N ARG A 112 2.76 -16.98 13.01
CA ARG A 112 2.94 -17.44 14.38
C ARG A 112 3.57 -18.83 14.49
N GLU A 113 3.49 -19.66 13.44
CA GLU A 113 4.14 -20.98 13.43
C GLU A 113 5.67 -20.89 13.37
N PHE A 114 6.22 -19.73 12.98
CA PHE A 114 7.67 -19.52 12.81
C PHE A 114 8.37 -18.84 14.00
N GLU A 115 7.65 -18.42 15.04
CA GLU A 115 8.22 -17.59 16.12
C GLU A 115 8.05 -18.21 17.51
N LYS A 116 9.00 -17.91 18.41
CA LYS A 116 8.89 -18.24 19.83
C LYS A 116 8.07 -17.15 20.53
N ARG A 117 7.27 -17.56 21.52
CA ARG A 117 6.12 -16.82 22.06
C ARG A 117 6.43 -15.53 22.84
N ASP A 118 7.70 -15.20 23.08
CA ASP A 118 8.11 -14.31 24.19
C ASP A 118 8.36 -12.83 23.85
N ASP A 119 8.38 -12.40 22.58
CA ASP A 119 7.80 -11.09 22.17
C ASP A 119 7.86 -10.94 20.64
N ALA A 120 6.69 -10.73 20.03
CA ALA A 120 6.60 -10.27 18.66
C ALA A 120 5.28 -9.54 18.50
N PHE A 121 5.28 -8.43 17.76
CA PHE A 121 4.04 -7.79 17.29
C PHE A 121 3.08 -8.81 16.66
N ILE A 122 3.61 -9.89 16.10
CA ILE A 122 2.89 -11.08 15.56
C ILE A 122 2.02 -11.81 16.61
N PHE A 123 2.40 -11.86 17.89
CA PHE A 123 1.61 -12.48 18.97
C PHE A 123 0.80 -11.47 19.79
N SER A 124 0.86 -10.19 19.45
CA SER A 124 0.24 -9.10 20.19
C SER A 124 -1.28 -9.05 20.02
N LYS A 125 -2.00 -8.40 20.94
CA LYS A 125 -3.44 -8.11 20.77
C LYS A 125 -3.67 -6.91 19.85
N GLU A 126 -2.65 -6.08 19.71
CA GLU A 126 -2.62 -4.88 18.89
C GLU A 126 -2.84 -5.24 17.43
N ILE A 127 -2.10 -6.22 16.89
CA ILE A 127 -2.29 -6.66 15.51
C ILE A 127 -3.69 -7.23 15.26
N GLU A 128 -4.25 -8.00 16.22
CA GLU A 128 -5.61 -8.54 16.12
C GLU A 128 -6.67 -7.43 16.14
N THR A 129 -6.45 -6.39 16.95
CA THR A 129 -7.33 -5.23 17.04
C THR A 129 -7.31 -4.43 15.73
N ILE A 130 -6.12 -4.24 15.15
CA ILE A 130 -5.96 -3.60 13.84
C ILE A 130 -6.68 -4.42 12.78
N PHE A 131 -6.51 -5.74 12.74
CA PHE A 131 -7.21 -6.58 11.76
C PHE A 131 -8.72 -6.48 11.91
N TYR A 132 -9.25 -6.55 13.12
CA TYR A 132 -10.68 -6.39 13.36
C TYR A 132 -11.26 -5.09 12.78
N LYS A 133 -10.48 -4.00 12.80
CA LYS A 133 -10.88 -2.72 12.22
C LYS A 133 -10.93 -2.75 10.68
N PHE A 134 -10.00 -3.45 10.03
CA PHE A 134 -9.85 -3.44 8.57
C PHE A 134 -10.55 -4.60 7.85
N ASP A 135 -10.81 -5.73 8.52
CA ASP A 135 -11.34 -6.96 7.92
C ASP A 135 -12.63 -6.76 7.11
N PRO A 136 -13.62 -5.96 7.56
CA PRO A 136 -14.84 -5.71 6.78
C PRO A 136 -14.57 -5.08 5.40
N TYR A 137 -13.51 -4.25 5.30
CA TYR A 137 -13.19 -3.48 4.10
C TYR A 137 -12.53 -4.32 3.02
N TYR A 138 -12.21 -5.59 3.27
CA TYR A 138 -11.87 -6.49 2.16
C TYR A 138 -13.08 -6.66 1.23
N MET A 139 -14.30 -6.80 1.75
CA MET A 139 -15.49 -7.08 0.94
C MET A 139 -16.31 -5.84 0.60
N VAL A 140 -16.51 -4.94 1.57
CA VAL A 140 -17.41 -3.79 1.46
C VAL A 140 -17.19 -2.93 0.20
N PRO A 141 -15.95 -2.56 -0.18
CA PRO A 141 -15.74 -1.64 -1.30
C PRO A 141 -15.83 -2.31 -2.67
N ARG A 142 -15.67 -3.65 -2.71
CA ARG A 142 -15.65 -4.45 -3.95
C ARG A 142 -17.03 -4.94 -4.34
N TYR A 143 -17.90 -5.15 -3.37
CA TYR A 143 -19.21 -5.74 -3.59
C TYR A 143 -20.27 -4.89 -2.90
N PRO A 144 -21.36 -4.50 -3.60
CA PRO A 144 -22.49 -3.82 -2.98
C PRO A 144 -23.30 -4.83 -2.14
N ILE A 145 -22.74 -5.25 -1.00
CA ILE A 145 -23.24 -6.34 -0.16
C ILE A 145 -24.47 -5.95 0.67
N THR A 146 -24.85 -4.67 0.71
CA THR A 146 -26.05 -4.18 1.41
C THR A 146 -26.69 -2.99 0.73
N SER A 147 -28.02 -2.92 0.76
CA SER A 147 -28.81 -1.75 0.35
C SER A 147 -28.84 -0.65 1.40
N GLU A 148 -28.76 -1.03 2.67
CA GLU A 148 -28.45 -0.11 3.76
C GLU A 148 -27.01 0.31 3.59
N ARG A 149 -26.76 1.61 3.37
CA ARG A 149 -25.43 2.17 3.54
C ARG A 149 -25.00 1.75 4.94
N TRP A 150 -24.06 0.81 5.03
CA TRP A 150 -23.37 0.58 6.29
C TRP A 150 -22.81 1.94 6.66
N VAL A 151 -23.48 2.61 7.60
CA VAL A 151 -22.92 3.79 8.24
C VAL A 151 -21.74 3.20 8.97
N SER A 152 -20.59 3.31 8.34
CA SER A 152 -19.36 2.75 8.84
C SER A 152 -19.28 3.08 10.33
N ARG A 153 -19.07 2.06 11.15
CA ARG A 153 -18.69 2.22 12.55
C ARG A 153 -17.69 3.37 12.59
N THR A 154 -18.10 4.48 13.19
CA THR A 154 -17.53 5.82 13.06
C THR A 154 -16.06 5.77 12.65
N ILE A 155 -15.76 6.08 11.38
CA ILE A 155 -14.37 6.17 10.93
C ILE A 155 -13.79 7.43 11.56
N ASP A 156 -12.91 7.21 12.51
CA ASP A 156 -12.25 8.23 13.29
C ASP A 156 -11.06 8.79 12.48
N PRO A 157 -10.79 10.11 12.51
CA PRO A 157 -9.63 10.69 11.85
C PRO A 157 -8.29 10.05 12.22
N PHE A 158 -8.18 9.44 13.40
CA PHE A 158 -6.97 8.75 13.86
C PHE A 158 -6.86 7.30 13.40
N ASP A 159 -7.89 6.73 12.75
CA ASP A 159 -7.86 5.33 12.32
C ASP A 159 -6.71 5.02 11.36
N ILE A 160 -6.26 6.00 10.56
CA ILE A 160 -5.13 5.81 9.65
C ILE A 160 -3.81 5.57 10.38
N ASN A 161 -3.68 6.07 11.62
CA ASN A 161 -2.48 5.88 12.43
C ASN A 161 -2.32 4.43 12.90
N LEU A 162 -3.40 3.65 12.93
CA LEU A 162 -3.34 2.21 13.18
C LEU A 162 -2.57 1.50 12.07
N LEU A 163 -2.77 1.93 10.81
CA LEU A 163 -2.01 1.42 9.67
C LEU A 163 -0.55 1.89 9.75
N ASP A 164 -0.29 3.15 10.11
CA ASP A 164 1.07 3.64 10.26
C ASP A 164 1.85 2.84 11.33
N TYR A 165 1.20 2.57 12.46
CA TYR A 165 1.74 1.73 13.53
C TYR A 165 2.01 0.30 13.05
N PHE A 166 1.06 -0.31 12.34
CA PHE A 166 1.27 -1.63 11.76
C PHE A 166 2.52 -1.66 10.85
N VAL A 167 2.64 -0.69 9.93
CA VAL A 167 3.78 -0.60 9.02
C VAL A 167 5.07 -0.43 9.81
N LEU A 168 5.12 0.51 10.76
CA LEU A 168 6.29 0.74 11.60
C LEU A 168 6.77 -0.55 12.27
N ARG A 169 5.86 -1.30 12.91
CA ARG A 169 6.19 -2.56 13.59
C ARG A 169 6.67 -3.64 12.63
N PHE A 170 6.08 -3.75 11.42
CA PHE A 170 6.55 -4.73 10.44
C PHE A 170 7.89 -4.36 9.82
N ARG A 171 8.18 -3.07 9.62
CA ARG A 171 9.47 -2.59 9.11
C ARG A 171 10.62 -2.84 10.09
N GLU A 172 10.35 -2.84 11.39
CA GLU A 172 11.32 -3.26 12.42
C GLU A 172 11.62 -4.76 12.34
N ILE A 173 10.61 -5.57 12.02
CA ILE A 173 10.73 -7.04 11.92
C ILE A 173 11.35 -7.47 10.58
N LEU A 174 11.03 -6.77 9.49
CA LEU A 174 11.44 -7.11 8.13
C LEU A 174 12.23 -5.95 7.50
N PRO A 175 13.52 -5.79 7.86
CA PRO A 175 14.35 -4.77 7.25
C PRO A 175 14.54 -5.05 5.76
N LEU A 176 14.47 -3.99 4.93
CA LEU A 176 14.84 -4.07 3.53
C LEU A 176 16.37 -4.23 3.36
N PRO A 177 16.82 -4.99 2.36
CA PRO A 177 18.20 -4.97 1.88
C PRO A 177 18.69 -3.54 1.54
N GLN A 178 19.97 -3.27 1.80
CA GLN A 178 20.56 -1.91 1.65
C GLN A 178 20.43 -1.31 0.25
N ASN A 179 20.40 -2.13 -0.80
CA ASN A 179 20.40 -1.68 -2.20
C ASN A 179 18.99 -1.67 -2.83
N GLN A 180 17.94 -1.75 -2.03
CA GLN A 180 16.58 -1.75 -2.53
C GLN A 180 15.85 -0.45 -2.26
N MET A 181 14.88 -0.21 -3.13
CA MET A 181 13.98 0.91 -3.09
C MET A 181 13.16 0.89 -1.80
N ASP A 182 13.17 1.98 -1.05
CA ASP A 182 12.43 2.12 0.22
C ASP A 182 11.59 3.39 0.16
N LEU A 183 10.26 3.24 0.12
CA LEU A 183 9.34 4.37 0.12
C LEU A 183 9.45 5.20 1.42
N LEU A 184 9.87 4.57 2.51
CA LEU A 184 9.94 5.20 3.83
C LEU A 184 11.32 5.85 4.11
N LYS A 185 12.28 5.76 3.16
CA LYS A 185 13.60 6.41 3.25
C LYS A 185 13.86 7.33 2.04
N GLY A 186 14.60 8.42 2.27
CA GLY A 186 14.65 9.60 1.40
C GLY A 186 15.13 9.37 -0.05
N ASP A 187 14.63 10.26 -0.93
CA ASP A 187 14.93 10.48 -2.35
C ASP A 187 14.59 9.36 -3.35
N HIS A 188 13.40 8.79 -3.20
CA HIS A 188 12.80 7.98 -4.25
C HIS A 188 12.29 8.82 -5.44
N ILE A 189 12.39 8.31 -6.68
CA ILE A 189 11.95 9.05 -7.87
C ILE A 189 10.44 9.36 -7.83
N PHE A 190 9.60 8.44 -7.36
CA PHE A 190 8.15 8.70 -7.21
C PHE A 190 7.86 9.77 -6.16
N LEU A 191 8.59 9.77 -5.04
CA LEU A 191 8.46 10.81 -4.02
C LEU A 191 8.94 12.16 -4.56
N THR A 192 10.02 12.18 -5.33
CA THR A 192 10.54 13.37 -6.00
C THR A 192 9.53 13.92 -7.00
N LEU A 193 8.92 13.06 -7.82
CA LEU A 193 7.87 13.46 -8.76
C LEU A 193 6.63 13.98 -8.02
N CYS A 194 6.22 13.30 -6.95
CA CYS A 194 5.11 13.73 -6.08
C CYS A 194 5.37 15.12 -5.49
N LYS A 195 6.56 15.35 -4.92
CA LYS A 195 7.00 16.66 -4.41
C LYS A 195 7.00 17.73 -5.51
N LYS A 196 7.47 17.39 -6.72
CA LYS A 196 7.58 18.34 -7.84
C LYS A 196 6.22 18.77 -8.39
N TYR A 197 5.28 17.85 -8.56
CA TYR A 197 4.01 18.13 -9.22
C TYR A 197 2.85 18.41 -8.26
N ALA A 198 2.93 17.93 -7.02
CA ALA A 198 1.89 18.09 -6.01
C ALA A 198 2.47 18.30 -4.58
N PRO A 199 3.20 19.39 -4.33
CA PRO A 199 3.94 19.62 -3.07
C PRO A 199 3.05 19.64 -1.82
N ASN A 200 1.86 20.25 -1.88
CA ASN A 200 0.92 20.27 -0.75
C ASN A 200 0.39 18.87 -0.40
N PHE A 201 0.18 18.04 -1.42
CA PHE A 201 -0.23 16.65 -1.24
C PHE A 201 0.90 15.82 -0.65
N TYR A 202 2.12 15.99 -1.18
CA TYR A 202 3.33 15.41 -0.62
C TYR A 202 3.46 15.75 0.87
N LEU A 203 3.43 17.03 1.24
CA LEU A 203 3.53 17.44 2.65
C LEU A 203 2.41 16.84 3.51
N SER A 204 1.18 16.80 3.01
CA SER A 204 0.04 16.20 3.72
C SER A 204 0.23 14.70 3.98
N PHE A 205 0.80 13.96 3.04
CA PHE A 205 1.06 12.53 3.19
C PHE A 205 2.04 12.22 4.35
N PHE A 206 3.08 13.05 4.47
CA PHE A 206 4.14 12.92 5.48
C PHE A 206 3.72 13.51 6.83
N ASN A 207 2.86 14.52 6.83
CA ASN A 207 2.44 15.20 8.05
C ASN A 207 1.73 14.24 9.02
N GLY A 208 2.17 14.24 10.28
CA GLY A 208 1.61 13.38 11.34
C GLY A 208 1.85 11.88 11.16
N ASN A 209 2.61 11.46 10.14
CA ASN A 209 2.90 10.05 9.88
C ASN A 209 4.14 9.60 10.66
N ILE A 210 3.95 8.64 11.57
CA ILE A 210 5.01 8.16 12.46
C ILE A 210 6.21 7.54 11.72
N ASN A 211 5.99 7.02 10.50
CA ASN A 211 7.05 6.43 9.69
C ASN A 211 8.03 7.47 9.14
N PHE A 212 7.66 8.75 9.19
CA PHE A 212 8.48 9.87 8.72
C PHE A 212 8.87 10.85 9.84
N THR A 213 8.31 10.71 11.04
CA THR A 213 8.60 11.60 12.18
C THR A 213 9.89 11.23 12.92
N SER A 214 10.37 9.99 12.80
CA SER A 214 11.58 9.51 13.48
C SER A 214 12.90 9.85 12.76
N LEU A 215 12.82 10.41 11.54
CA LEU A 215 13.95 11.04 10.86
C LEU A 215 13.90 12.55 11.12
N SER A 216 14.45 12.96 12.25
CA SER A 216 14.65 14.37 12.58
C SER A 216 15.36 15.11 11.44
N ASN A 217 14.75 16.22 11.02
CA ASN A 217 15.30 17.32 10.22
C ASN A 217 15.55 17.02 8.74
N ASN A 218 14.54 17.27 7.88
CA ASN A 218 14.67 17.94 6.56
C ASN A 218 13.34 17.94 5.76
N ILE A 219 12.21 18.19 6.41
CA ILE A 219 11.07 18.72 5.66
C ILE A 219 11.37 20.22 5.51
N PRO A 220 11.54 20.75 4.28
CA PRO A 220 11.66 22.19 4.10
C PRO A 220 10.39 22.82 4.70
N GLN A 221 10.55 23.65 5.72
CA GLN A 221 9.50 24.57 6.08
C GLN A 221 9.36 25.52 4.89
N ASP A 222 8.37 25.26 4.03
CA ASP A 222 8.01 26.21 3.00
C ASP A 222 7.38 27.41 3.70
N GLU A 223 8.23 28.40 3.98
CA GLU A 223 7.86 29.75 4.36
C GLU A 223 7.13 30.43 3.19
N SER A 224 5.85 30.11 2.97
CA SER A 224 4.90 31.04 2.35
C SER A 224 3.47 30.53 2.42
N VAL A 225 2.85 30.59 3.60
CA VAL A 225 1.39 30.77 3.69
C VAL A 225 1.11 32.02 4.49
N SER A 226 1.55 33.16 3.95
CA SER A 226 0.89 34.44 4.21
C SER A 226 -0.15 34.66 3.13
N ARG A 227 -1.33 34.08 3.30
CA ARG A 227 -2.56 34.63 2.72
C ARG A 227 -3.54 34.87 3.85
N SER A 228 -3.42 36.08 4.38
CA SER A 228 -4.46 36.79 5.11
C SER A 228 -5.81 36.58 4.46
N PHE A 229 -6.75 36.01 5.21
CA PHE A 229 -8.16 36.20 4.96
C PHE A 229 -8.56 37.59 5.49
N HIS A 230 -8.82 38.50 4.56
CA HIS A 230 -9.74 39.63 4.74
C HIS A 230 -10.63 39.71 3.51
#